data_AF-A0A2M6X184-F1
#
_entry.id   AF-A0A2M6X184-F1
#
_cell.length_a   1.000
_cell.length_b   1.000
_cell.length_c   1.000
_cell.angle_alpha   90.00
_cell.angle_beta   90.00
_cell.angle_gamma   90.00
#
_symmetry.space_group_name_H-M   'P 1'
#
loop_
_entity.id
_entity.type
_entity.pdbx_description
1 polymer ?
#
loop_
_entity_poly.entity_id
_entity_poly.type
_entity_poly.pdbx_seq_one_letter_code
_entity_poly.pdbx_strand_id
1 'polypeptide(L)'
;MTSPVNLFISAVYSLEESAVDWTVFLHDWLRGRQLFPSEEQPTRHILLKYEDDGIEKGELQNPLVDDLIYIPLDQQLFLQKVYICLNLPKKTSAQFLYDNATKLKIEMSKKTSIDRLSEFGLAIFNPVPITKRVVGHFFLKLPHMNEPISLFGKATFCDDHPEQKGYLVFFNFFGLSRNLQHEIRTYLHSFPDYHPLKSEDPSSFSPPTDITRKQLERVVVVLTRDPEKARRMSDILQSSLSHFQVIEAPSLGFFLKRYLEKKSFTYKWVLAAADEDNTLNIHLTLKDGSITAVEIKKSQPESEKFIDWPHEELVADKDAFKKMISNKDAVELFEETFLNVKMGSTSRICIPIASKSGEQTLVKVEVRLSRSHYTVTFSPPDEEQVKILDRKLDRLDAIIMDDELLLGVDLSSWIVGVRELCRKNKIIGPKSWIPLFLYTSQSDHPETKKYINEAVTNIFYDPIDIRFFIYALSVNLESPYTIYNHQNIVWKSTNLPVYVAKETQCEFISEFGATIRHPRPLKPGSYLYLHREIYDRAPNKNLMCRIYFVEEDQSTKEWLCSMSYFGVTESFLKEARRWIREVYADKKSKEDT
;
A
#
# COMPACT_ATOMS: atom_id res chain seq x y z
N MET A 1 60.09 24.59 1.09
CA MET A 1 58.91 24.09 0.35
C MET A 1 57.94 23.58 1.39
N THR A 2 56.77 24.20 1.51
CA THR A 2 55.70 23.69 2.37
C THR A 2 55.04 22.51 1.66
N SER A 3 55.04 21.34 2.30
CA SER A 3 54.36 20.16 1.77
C SER A 3 52.85 20.41 1.67
N PRO A 4 52.18 19.88 0.62
CA PRO A 4 50.73 19.99 0.52
C PRO A 4 50.04 19.28 1.69
N VAL A 5 48.85 19.77 2.05
CA VAL A 5 48.05 19.23 3.14
C VAL A 5 47.00 18.27 2.55
N ASN A 6 47.13 16.97 2.81
CA ASN A 6 46.23 15.98 2.22
C ASN A 6 44.92 15.78 3.02
N LEU A 7 44.96 16.03 4.34
CA LEU A 7 43.83 15.82 5.23
C LEU A 7 43.85 16.85 6.36
N PHE A 8 42.69 17.42 6.65
CA PHE A 8 42.44 18.25 7.81
C PHE A 8 41.39 17.60 8.70
N ILE A 9 41.64 17.60 10.01
CA ILE A 9 40.72 17.06 11.01
C ILE A 9 40.41 18.18 12.00
N SER A 10 39.13 18.50 12.18
CA SER A 10 38.70 19.62 13.03
C SER A 10 37.73 19.16 14.09
N ALA A 11 37.93 19.57 15.33
CA ALA A 11 36.91 19.44 16.36
C ALA A 11 35.89 20.57 16.22
N VAL A 12 34.62 20.22 16.03
CA VAL A 12 33.52 21.18 15.83
C VAL A 12 33.45 22.19 16.98
N TYR A 13 33.62 21.73 18.22
CA TYR A 13 33.58 22.58 19.42
C TYR A 13 34.77 23.56 19.55
N SER A 14 35.81 23.42 18.72
CA SER A 14 36.96 24.34 18.72
C SER A 14 36.84 25.47 17.70
N LEU A 15 35.76 25.49 16.91
CA LEU A 15 35.54 26.47 15.86
C LEU A 15 34.64 27.60 16.40
N GLU A 16 35.04 28.84 16.16
CA GLU A 16 34.24 30.03 16.53
C GLU A 16 33.06 30.26 15.57
N GLU A 17 33.18 29.76 14.34
CA GLU A 17 32.19 29.87 13.27
C GLU A 17 31.51 28.51 13.00
N SER A 18 30.50 28.50 12.14
CA SER A 18 29.91 27.26 11.62
C SER A 18 31.00 26.35 11.05
N ALA A 19 31.00 25.08 11.43
CA ALA A 19 32.00 24.11 10.96
C ALA A 19 31.99 23.95 9.44
N VAL A 20 30.83 24.16 8.80
CA VAL A 20 30.70 24.15 7.34
C VAL A 20 31.37 25.37 6.73
N ASP A 21 31.09 26.56 7.26
CA ASP A 21 31.67 27.81 6.75
C ASP A 21 33.19 27.82 6.93
N TRP A 22 33.67 27.35 8.09
CA TRP A 22 35.09 27.13 8.35
C TRP A 22 35.72 26.16 7.34
N THR A 23 35.03 25.06 7.01
CA THR A 23 35.54 24.07 6.03
C THR A 23 35.67 24.69 4.64
N VAL A 24 34.68 25.49 4.22
CA VAL A 24 34.73 26.21 2.93
C VAL A 24 35.86 27.23 2.93
N PHE A 25 35.95 28.06 3.96
CA PHE A 25 37.02 29.04 4.11
C PHE A 25 38.39 28.39 4.04
N LEU A 26 38.62 27.31 4.81
CA LEU A 26 39.90 26.62 4.86
C LEU A 26 40.25 25.99 3.52
N HIS A 27 39.28 25.38 2.84
CA HIS A 27 39.45 24.82 1.50
C HIS A 27 39.96 25.87 0.51
N ASP A 28 39.27 27.02 0.44
CA ASP A 28 39.64 28.13 -0.45
C ASP A 28 40.98 28.75 -0.06
N TRP A 29 41.25 28.88 1.25
CA TRP A 29 42.51 29.40 1.76
C TRP A 29 43.71 28.51 1.38
N LEU A 30 43.59 27.20 1.56
CA LEU A 30 44.63 26.23 1.19
C LEU A 30 44.87 26.25 -0.32
N ARG A 31 43.80 26.33 -1.11
CA ARG A 31 43.86 26.42 -2.57
C ARG A 31 44.59 27.68 -3.03
N GLY A 32 44.23 28.84 -2.48
CA GLY A 32 44.88 30.12 -2.78
C GLY A 32 46.36 30.20 -2.39
N ARG A 33 46.78 29.39 -1.41
CA ARG A 33 48.16 29.30 -0.93
C ARG A 33 49.00 28.20 -1.61
N GLN A 34 48.44 27.49 -2.59
CA GLN A 34 49.09 26.33 -3.23
C GLN A 34 49.50 25.23 -2.23
N LEU A 35 48.73 25.08 -1.15
CA LEU A 35 48.86 23.98 -0.19
C LEU A 35 47.93 22.81 -0.52
N PHE A 36 47.24 22.90 -1.65
CA PHE A 36 46.42 21.86 -2.26
C PHE A 36 47.29 20.80 -2.95
N PRO A 37 47.06 19.49 -2.74
CA PRO A 37 47.81 18.45 -3.46
C PRO A 37 47.55 18.49 -4.97
N SER A 38 46.27 18.45 -5.38
CA SER A 38 45.80 18.70 -6.75
C SER A 38 44.29 18.86 -6.79
N GLU A 39 43.72 19.26 -7.93
CA GLU A 39 42.26 19.29 -8.14
C GLU A 39 41.65 17.88 -8.19
N GLU A 40 42.42 16.88 -8.65
CA GLU A 40 41.98 15.48 -8.69
C GLU A 40 42.04 14.80 -7.31
N GLN A 41 42.92 15.29 -6.43
CA GLN A 41 43.10 14.85 -5.05
C GLN A 41 43.11 16.05 -4.11
N PRO A 42 41.95 16.71 -3.91
CA PRO A 42 41.86 17.87 -3.04
C PRO A 42 42.13 17.49 -1.58
N THR A 43 42.49 18.48 -0.77
CA THR A 43 42.56 18.30 0.69
C THR A 43 41.23 17.76 1.21
N ARG A 44 41.31 16.70 2.02
CA ARG A 44 40.16 16.03 2.63
C ARG A 44 39.82 16.66 3.97
N HIS A 45 38.54 16.63 4.35
CA HIS A 45 38.10 17.21 5.62
C HIS A 45 37.30 16.19 6.44
N ILE A 46 37.72 15.97 7.70
CA ILE A 46 37.00 15.17 8.69
C ILE A 46 36.63 16.07 9.86
N LEU A 47 35.37 16.02 10.28
CA LEU A 47 34.89 16.71 11.47
C LEU A 47 34.82 15.75 12.65
N LEU A 48 35.23 16.21 13.82
CA LEU A 48 35.12 15.52 15.10
C LEU A 48 34.07 16.23 15.97
N LYS A 49 33.17 15.46 16.57
CA LYS A 49 32.00 15.99 17.27
C LYS A 49 31.72 15.19 18.54
N TYR A 50 31.06 15.76 19.55
CA TYR A 50 30.47 14.96 20.63
C TYR A 50 29.05 14.53 20.25
N GLU A 51 28.57 13.38 20.73
CA GLU A 51 27.20 12.94 20.42
C GLU A 51 26.16 13.97 20.89
N ASP A 52 26.38 14.56 22.08
CA ASP A 52 25.42 15.41 22.80
C ASP A 52 25.72 16.92 22.76
N ASP A 53 26.52 17.42 21.81
CA ASP A 53 26.84 18.86 21.73
C ASP A 53 25.72 19.76 21.17
N GLY A 54 24.54 19.19 20.91
CA GLY A 54 23.36 19.92 20.44
C GLY A 54 23.33 20.26 18.94
N ILE A 55 24.41 20.00 18.18
CA ILE A 55 24.44 20.24 16.73
C ILE A 55 23.90 19.00 15.99
N GLU A 56 22.93 19.17 15.10
CA GLU A 56 22.44 18.05 14.30
C GLU A 56 23.45 17.64 13.22
N LYS A 57 23.58 16.32 12.96
CA LYS A 57 24.43 15.81 11.86
C LYS A 57 24.09 16.42 10.50
N GLY A 58 22.82 16.80 10.31
CA GLY A 58 22.33 17.41 9.08
C GLY A 58 22.93 18.79 8.80
N GLU A 59 23.26 19.55 9.84
CA GLU A 59 23.88 20.89 9.73
C GLU A 59 25.33 20.82 9.25
N LEU A 60 25.97 19.66 9.40
CA LEU A 60 27.35 19.41 9.00
C LEU A 60 27.47 18.81 7.58
N GLN A 61 26.36 18.73 6.84
CA GLN A 61 26.36 18.24 5.47
C GLN A 61 26.98 19.26 4.53
N ASN A 62 28.12 18.93 3.95
CA ASN A 62 28.74 19.74 2.92
C ASN A 62 29.55 18.84 1.96
N PRO A 63 29.54 19.09 0.63
CA PRO A 63 30.34 18.32 -0.32
C PRO A 63 31.83 18.21 0.03
N LEU A 64 32.39 19.24 0.69
CA LEU A 64 33.77 19.31 1.13
C LEU A 64 34.06 18.52 2.41
N VAL A 65 33.04 18.16 3.19
CA VAL A 65 33.20 17.33 4.40
C VAL A 65 33.12 15.86 3.99
N ASP A 66 34.24 15.14 4.13
CA ASP A 66 34.33 13.75 3.73
C ASP A 66 33.79 12.79 4.79
N ASP A 67 33.93 13.12 6.08
CA ASP A 67 33.42 12.30 7.17
C ASP A 67 33.14 13.11 8.45
N LEU A 68 32.29 12.53 9.31
CA LEU A 68 32.00 12.99 10.66
C LEU A 68 32.25 11.83 11.62
N ILE A 69 33.07 12.06 12.65
CA ILE A 69 33.45 11.04 13.63
C ILE A 69 33.13 11.56 15.03
N TYR A 70 32.45 10.73 15.82
CA TYR A 70 32.18 11.06 17.21
C TYR A 70 33.39 10.79 18.12
N ILE A 71 33.57 11.65 19.12
CA ILE A 71 34.53 11.50 20.21
C ILE A 71 33.77 10.94 21.44
N PRO A 72 34.33 9.98 22.21
CA PRO A 72 35.69 9.42 22.10
C PRO A 72 35.91 8.56 20.85
N LEU A 73 37.13 8.62 20.31
CA LEU A 73 37.47 7.92 19.06
C LEU A 73 37.58 6.40 19.29
N ASP A 74 36.85 5.64 18.49
CA ASP A 74 37.21 4.24 18.23
C ASP A 74 38.42 4.21 17.29
N GLN A 75 39.56 3.75 17.80
CA GLN A 75 40.84 3.85 17.09
C GLN A 75 40.81 3.12 15.73
N GLN A 76 40.20 1.94 15.66
CA GLN A 76 40.17 1.15 14.41
C GLN A 76 39.25 1.79 13.38
N LEU A 77 38.07 2.25 13.81
CA LEU A 77 37.14 2.98 12.95
C LEU A 77 37.75 4.29 12.44
N PHE A 78 38.41 5.04 13.32
CA PHE A 78 39.09 6.29 12.97
C PHE A 78 40.17 6.07 11.91
N LEU A 79 41.07 5.11 12.13
CA LEU A 79 42.14 4.78 11.17
C LEU A 79 41.57 4.31 9.82
N GLN A 80 40.51 3.49 9.84
CA GLN A 80 39.84 3.04 8.62
C GLN A 80 39.23 4.21 7.84
N LYS A 81 38.55 5.15 8.52
CA LYS A 81 37.95 6.34 7.89
C LYS A 81 39.00 7.29 7.31
N VAL A 82 40.09 7.52 8.04
CA VAL A 82 41.25 8.30 7.56
C VAL A 82 41.84 7.65 6.30
N TYR A 83 42.04 6.33 6.31
CA TYR A 83 42.54 5.59 5.16
C TYR A 83 41.61 5.74 3.94
N ILE A 84 40.29 5.62 4.12
CA ILE A 84 39.31 5.80 3.04
C ILE A 84 39.43 7.21 2.45
N CYS A 85 39.37 8.24 3.30
CA CYS A 85 39.42 9.64 2.87
C CYS A 85 40.67 9.95 2.04
N LEU A 86 41.85 9.50 2.50
CA LEU A 86 43.13 9.74 1.82
C LEU A 86 43.25 9.02 0.47
N ASN A 87 42.46 7.96 0.22
CA ASN A 87 42.50 7.22 -1.03
C ASN A 87 41.39 7.61 -2.02
N LEU A 88 40.45 8.49 -1.64
CA LEU A 88 39.42 8.98 -2.55
C LEU A 88 40.05 9.66 -3.78
N PRO A 89 39.47 9.47 -4.98
CA PRO A 89 38.17 8.82 -5.25
C PRO A 89 38.26 7.31 -5.53
N LYS A 90 39.36 6.62 -5.18
CA LYS A 90 39.49 5.18 -5.46
C LYS A 90 38.65 4.36 -4.49
N LYS A 91 38.15 3.21 -4.95
CA LYS A 91 37.56 2.21 -4.08
C LYS A 91 38.61 1.71 -3.08
N THR A 92 38.26 1.71 -1.81
CA THR A 92 39.07 1.16 -0.74
C THR A 92 38.37 -0.03 -0.12
N SER A 93 39.12 -1.11 0.10
CA SER A 93 38.69 -2.21 0.96
C SER A 93 38.94 -1.88 2.43
N ALA A 94 38.25 -2.60 3.31
CA ALA A 94 38.58 -2.58 4.73
C ALA A 94 40.01 -3.11 4.95
N GLN A 95 40.84 -2.37 5.66
CA GLN A 95 42.18 -2.82 6.08
C GLN A 95 42.18 -3.25 7.55
N PHE A 96 41.40 -2.54 8.37
CA PHE A 96 41.40 -2.70 9.82
C PHE A 96 40.11 -3.34 10.36
N LEU A 97 39.04 -3.31 9.56
CA LEU A 97 37.70 -3.74 9.95
C LEU A 97 37.22 -4.89 9.08
N TYR A 98 36.24 -5.64 9.58
CA TYR A 98 35.62 -6.71 8.81
C TYR A 98 34.63 -6.15 7.79
N ASP A 99 34.59 -6.78 6.62
CA ASP A 99 33.58 -6.56 5.59
C ASP A 99 32.88 -7.90 5.30
N ASN A 100 31.56 -7.88 5.27
CA ASN A 100 30.73 -9.05 5.05
C ASN A 100 29.82 -8.84 3.85
N ALA A 101 29.98 -9.71 2.85
CA ALA A 101 29.01 -9.81 1.76
C ALA A 101 27.63 -10.15 2.31
N THR A 102 26.57 -9.56 1.79
CA THR A 102 25.20 -9.80 2.22
C THR A 102 24.24 -9.64 1.04
N LYS A 103 22.97 -10.02 1.26
CA LYS A 103 21.86 -9.83 0.31
C LYS A 103 20.64 -9.31 1.05
N LEU A 104 20.87 -8.43 2.04
CA LEU A 104 19.79 -7.83 2.79
C LEU A 104 18.99 -6.88 1.91
N LYS A 105 17.68 -6.92 2.04
CA LYS A 105 16.78 -5.90 1.51
C LYS A 105 16.67 -4.78 2.52
N ILE A 106 17.20 -3.63 2.18
CA ILE A 106 17.16 -2.44 3.03
C ILE A 106 16.43 -1.32 2.29
N GLU A 107 16.23 -0.19 2.96
CA GLU A 107 15.66 0.99 2.32
C GLU A 107 16.68 2.13 2.37
N MET A 108 16.90 2.77 1.23
CA MET A 108 17.67 4.01 1.15
C MET A 108 16.73 5.18 0.93
N SER A 109 17.06 6.34 1.48
CA SER A 109 16.18 7.51 1.39
C SER A 109 16.95 8.82 1.24
N LYS A 110 16.22 9.83 0.78
CA LYS A 110 16.65 11.23 0.79
C LYS A 110 15.81 12.01 1.79
N LYS A 111 16.46 12.86 2.58
CA LYS A 111 15.79 13.83 3.45
C LYS A 111 15.24 14.99 2.61
N THR A 112 14.00 15.35 2.86
CA THR A 112 13.31 16.53 2.33
C THR A 112 12.39 17.08 3.43
N SER A 113 11.53 18.05 3.10
CA SER A 113 10.50 18.55 4.00
C SER A 113 9.10 18.30 3.47
N ILE A 114 8.16 18.10 4.40
CA ILE A 114 6.72 18.13 4.14
C ILE A 114 6.31 19.59 4.06
N ASP A 115 5.95 20.05 2.86
CA ASP A 115 5.45 21.41 2.61
C ASP A 115 4.03 21.56 3.14
N ARG A 116 3.19 20.53 2.94
CA ARG A 116 1.81 20.51 3.42
C ARG A 116 1.42 19.17 4.01
N LEU A 117 0.63 19.21 5.08
CA LEU A 117 0.09 18.02 5.75
C LEU A 117 -1.42 18.16 5.95
N SER A 118 -2.14 17.06 5.81
CA SER A 118 -3.54 16.92 6.20
C SER A 118 -3.78 15.54 6.83
N GLU A 119 -4.97 15.32 7.39
CA GLU A 119 -5.34 13.99 7.90
C GLU A 119 -5.47 12.93 6.79
N PHE A 120 -5.45 13.35 5.51
CA PHE A 120 -5.65 12.48 4.35
C PHE A 120 -4.37 12.19 3.56
N GLY A 121 -3.33 12.99 3.75
CA GLY A 121 -2.11 12.88 2.97
C GLY A 121 -1.07 13.94 3.30
N LEU A 122 0.03 13.91 2.56
CA LEU A 122 1.13 14.87 2.66
C LEU A 122 1.48 15.41 1.27
N ALA A 123 2.12 16.57 1.22
CA ALA A 123 2.71 17.13 0.02
C ALA A 123 4.18 17.47 0.26
N ILE A 124 5.04 17.10 -0.70
CA ILE A 124 6.47 17.38 -0.65
C ILE A 124 6.90 18.16 -1.90
N PHE A 125 7.92 18.98 -1.74
CA PHE A 125 8.65 19.53 -2.87
C PHE A 125 9.44 18.44 -3.59
N ASN A 126 9.36 18.42 -4.91
CA ASN A 126 10.22 17.59 -5.76
C ASN A 126 10.70 18.38 -6.99
N PRO A 127 11.99 18.31 -7.37
CA PRO A 127 12.50 19.03 -8.54
C PRO A 127 11.91 18.59 -9.89
N VAL A 128 11.29 17.41 -9.94
CA VAL A 128 10.78 16.75 -11.15
C VAL A 128 9.33 16.35 -10.88
N PRO A 129 8.42 16.42 -11.87
CA PRO A 129 7.04 16.01 -11.62
C PRO A 129 6.97 14.51 -11.35
N ILE A 130 6.08 14.10 -10.45
CA ILE A 130 5.82 12.68 -10.15
C ILE A 130 4.47 12.30 -10.76
N THR A 131 4.46 11.25 -11.57
CA THR A 131 3.24 10.72 -12.18
C THR A 131 2.28 10.22 -11.10
N LYS A 132 0.97 10.43 -11.32
CA LYS A 132 -0.09 9.85 -10.48
C LYS A 132 0.16 8.35 -10.26
N ARG A 133 -0.17 7.87 -9.07
CA ARG A 133 -0.10 6.47 -8.61
C ARG A 133 1.29 5.94 -8.26
N VAL A 134 2.35 6.73 -8.41
CA VAL A 134 3.65 6.36 -7.83
C VAL A 134 3.50 6.28 -6.31
N VAL A 135 3.94 5.18 -5.72
CA VAL A 135 3.92 4.99 -4.27
C VAL A 135 5.26 5.47 -3.70
N GLY A 136 5.20 6.36 -2.71
CA GLY A 136 6.32 6.74 -1.87
C GLY A 136 6.23 6.05 -0.51
N HIS A 137 7.38 5.65 0.02
CA HIS A 137 7.52 5.23 1.41
C HIS A 137 8.19 6.37 2.17
N PHE A 138 7.58 6.81 3.27
CA PHE A 138 8.00 7.97 4.02
C PHE A 138 8.31 7.56 5.46
N PHE A 139 9.45 8.05 5.96
CA PHE A 139 9.73 8.07 7.39
C PHE A 139 9.71 9.52 7.86
N LEU A 140 8.94 9.82 8.90
CA LEU A 140 8.95 11.14 9.53
C LEU A 140 8.79 11.02 11.04
N LYS A 141 9.16 12.06 11.76
CA LYS A 141 8.95 12.15 13.21
C LYS A 141 8.05 13.34 13.49
N LEU A 142 6.87 13.08 14.04
CA LEU A 142 5.98 14.15 14.50
C LEU A 142 6.54 14.74 15.81
N PRO A 143 6.40 16.05 16.07
CA PRO A 143 7.02 16.71 17.22
C PRO A 143 6.64 16.12 18.59
N HIS A 144 5.43 15.58 18.72
CA HIS A 144 4.94 14.97 19.96
C HIS A 144 5.35 13.49 20.11
N MET A 145 6.01 12.90 19.10
CA MET A 145 6.41 11.50 19.10
C MET A 145 7.90 11.33 19.37
N ASN A 146 8.25 10.31 20.17
CA ASN A 146 9.65 9.99 20.47
C ASN A 146 10.33 9.23 19.31
N GLU A 147 9.56 8.41 18.60
CA GLU A 147 10.04 7.57 17.51
C GLU A 147 9.51 8.05 16.15
N PRO A 148 10.27 7.83 15.06
CA PRO A 148 9.76 8.07 13.72
C PRO A 148 8.67 7.05 13.37
N ILE A 149 7.70 7.49 12.59
CA ILE A 149 6.67 6.67 11.98
C ILE A 149 7.05 6.35 10.52
N SER A 150 6.59 5.20 10.06
CA SER A 150 6.72 4.72 8.68
C SER A 150 5.33 4.71 8.06
N LEU A 151 5.16 5.38 6.93
CA LEU A 151 3.89 5.44 6.20
C LEU A 151 4.11 5.35 4.69
N PHE A 152 3.11 4.84 3.99
CA PHE A 152 3.08 4.86 2.54
C PHE A 152 2.13 5.95 2.06
N GLY A 153 2.47 6.54 0.92
CA GLY A 153 1.61 7.51 0.25
C GLY A 153 1.60 7.25 -1.25
N LYS A 154 0.47 7.47 -1.91
CA LYS A 154 0.30 7.30 -3.35
C LYS A 154 0.07 8.66 -4.00
N ALA A 155 0.90 9.01 -4.97
CA ALA A 155 0.84 10.30 -5.65
C ALA A 155 -0.53 10.50 -6.32
N THR A 156 -1.20 11.61 -6.05
CA THR A 156 -2.54 11.92 -6.57
C THR A 156 -2.56 13.18 -7.41
N PHE A 157 -1.84 14.22 -6.98
CA PHE A 157 -1.69 15.49 -7.69
C PHE A 157 -0.23 15.91 -7.75
N CYS A 158 0.10 16.69 -8.77
CA CYS A 158 1.43 17.25 -8.98
C CYS A 158 1.24 18.61 -9.64
N ASP A 159 1.43 19.67 -8.87
CA ASP A 159 1.27 21.05 -9.32
C ASP A 159 2.63 21.76 -9.28
N ASP A 160 2.73 22.91 -9.95
CA ASP A 160 3.90 23.77 -9.81
C ASP A 160 4.01 24.29 -8.38
N HIS A 161 5.22 24.28 -7.82
CA HIS A 161 5.42 24.81 -6.47
C HIS A 161 5.25 26.34 -6.48
N PRO A 162 4.44 26.92 -5.57
CA PRO A 162 4.09 28.35 -5.63
C PRO A 162 5.29 29.28 -5.41
N GLU A 163 6.27 28.85 -4.60
CA GLU A 163 7.38 29.71 -4.15
C GLU A 163 8.76 29.31 -4.69
N GLN A 164 8.89 28.13 -5.29
CA GLN A 164 10.21 27.55 -5.62
C GLN A 164 10.15 26.91 -7.01
N LYS A 165 11.28 26.88 -7.72
CA LYS A 165 11.35 26.21 -9.03
C LYS A 165 11.31 24.70 -8.84
N GLY A 166 10.15 24.10 -9.05
CA GLY A 166 9.91 22.66 -8.96
C GLY A 166 8.43 22.36 -8.81
N TYR A 167 8.12 21.19 -8.27
CA TYR A 167 6.75 20.69 -8.20
C TYR A 167 6.37 20.38 -6.76
N LEU A 168 5.12 20.67 -6.42
CA LEU A 168 4.48 20.23 -5.19
C LEU A 168 3.70 18.95 -5.49
N VAL A 169 4.17 17.83 -4.94
CA VAL A 169 3.59 16.50 -5.18
C VAL A 169 2.76 16.10 -3.99
N PHE A 170 1.46 15.90 -4.20
CA PHE A 170 0.52 15.45 -3.19
C PHE A 170 0.41 13.92 -3.19
N PHE A 171 0.53 13.34 -2.01
CA PHE A 171 0.39 11.92 -1.74
C PHE A 171 -0.80 11.70 -0.81
N ASN A 172 -1.77 10.91 -1.23
CA ASN A 172 -2.78 10.38 -0.31
C ASN A 172 -2.13 9.26 0.49
N PHE A 173 -2.41 9.16 1.79
CA PHE A 173 -1.92 8.02 2.57
C PHE A 173 -2.39 6.69 1.97
N PHE A 174 -1.58 5.65 2.09
CA PHE A 174 -1.83 4.32 1.55
C PHE A 174 -1.73 3.28 2.66
N GLY A 175 -2.85 2.64 3.01
CA GLY A 175 -2.88 1.68 4.13
C GLY A 175 -2.48 2.31 5.46
N LEU A 176 -3.06 3.46 5.79
CA LEU A 176 -2.81 4.15 7.06
C LEU A 176 -3.56 3.44 8.21
N SER A 177 -2.84 2.97 9.22
CA SER A 177 -3.47 2.42 10.42
C SER A 177 -4.22 3.48 11.21
N ARG A 178 -5.18 3.05 12.05
CA ARG A 178 -5.90 3.98 12.92
C ARG A 178 -4.99 4.67 13.92
N ASN A 179 -4.03 3.94 14.47
CA ASN A 179 -3.06 4.48 15.43
C ASN A 179 -2.28 5.63 14.77
N LEU A 180 -1.73 5.40 13.57
CA LEU A 180 -1.00 6.46 12.84
C LEU A 180 -1.92 7.62 12.42
N GLN A 181 -3.16 7.33 12.00
CA GLN A 181 -4.11 8.38 11.67
C GLN A 181 -4.45 9.24 12.89
N HIS A 182 -4.58 8.64 14.07
CA HIS A 182 -4.78 9.34 15.33
C HIS A 182 -3.58 10.24 15.65
N GLU A 183 -2.35 9.73 15.54
CA GLU A 183 -1.14 10.54 15.77
C GLU A 183 -1.05 11.76 14.84
N ILE A 184 -1.37 11.59 13.56
CA ILE A 184 -1.39 12.68 12.58
C ILE A 184 -2.46 13.71 12.94
N ARG A 185 -3.66 13.27 13.33
CA ARG A 185 -4.74 14.16 13.77
C ARG A 185 -4.37 14.93 15.03
N THR A 186 -3.77 14.26 16.03
CA THR A 186 -3.32 14.89 17.27
C THR A 186 -2.31 16.00 16.97
N TYR A 187 -1.36 15.74 16.08
CA TYR A 187 -0.44 16.78 15.61
C TYR A 187 -1.16 17.94 14.91
N LEU A 188 -2.06 17.65 13.98
CA LEU A 188 -2.78 18.70 13.24
C LEU A 188 -3.71 19.54 14.13
N HIS A 189 -4.36 18.93 15.12
CA HIS A 189 -5.21 19.63 16.09
C HIS A 189 -4.41 20.45 17.11
N SER A 190 -3.08 20.30 17.17
CA SER A 190 -2.24 21.20 17.96
C SER A 190 -2.16 22.62 17.37
N PHE A 191 -2.53 22.78 16.08
CA PHE A 191 -2.64 24.09 15.44
C PHE A 191 -4.04 24.69 15.71
N PRO A 192 -4.14 25.86 16.38
CA PRO A 192 -5.44 26.43 16.79
C PRO A 192 -6.41 26.75 15.65
N ASP A 193 -5.88 27.00 14.45
CA ASP A 193 -6.61 27.35 13.23
C ASP A 193 -6.92 26.14 12.34
N TYR A 194 -6.56 24.92 12.76
CA TYR A 194 -6.77 23.74 11.96
C TYR A 194 -8.18 23.18 12.10
N HIS A 195 -8.88 23.14 10.95
CA HIS A 195 -10.07 22.36 10.72
C HIS A 195 -9.83 21.46 9.52
N PRO A 196 -10.40 20.25 9.45
CA PRO A 196 -10.11 19.31 8.35
C PRO A 196 -10.67 19.76 6.99
N LEU A 197 -11.77 20.51 7.00
CA LEU A 197 -12.52 20.96 5.83
C LEU A 197 -12.64 22.49 5.82
N LYS A 198 -12.66 23.09 4.63
CA LYS A 198 -12.90 24.54 4.45
C LYS A 198 -14.38 24.89 4.59
N SER A 199 -15.26 24.01 4.09
CA SER A 199 -16.71 24.10 4.23
C SER A 199 -17.28 22.74 4.61
N GLU A 200 -18.20 22.72 5.58
CA GLU A 200 -18.94 21.51 5.95
C GLU A 200 -20.34 21.46 5.31
N ASP A 201 -20.73 22.51 4.58
CA ASP A 201 -22.04 22.57 3.93
C ASP A 201 -22.09 21.66 2.68
N PRO A 202 -22.90 20.58 2.69
CA PRO A 202 -23.00 19.67 1.55
C PRO A 202 -23.61 20.33 0.31
N SER A 203 -24.40 21.40 0.48
CA SER A 203 -25.06 22.07 -0.65
C SER A 203 -24.06 22.71 -1.61
N SER A 204 -22.92 23.16 -1.09
CA SER A 204 -21.79 23.72 -1.84
C SER A 204 -21.09 22.70 -2.76
N PHE A 205 -21.38 21.39 -2.61
CA PHE A 205 -20.80 20.31 -3.39
C PHE A 205 -21.85 19.54 -4.19
N SER A 206 -23.01 20.16 -4.40
CA SER A 206 -24.06 19.58 -5.22
C SER A 206 -23.76 19.74 -6.71
N PRO A 207 -24.12 18.74 -7.52
CA PRO A 207 -23.97 18.79 -8.97
C PRO A 207 -24.89 19.86 -9.59
N PRO A 208 -24.49 20.53 -10.68
CA PRO A 208 -25.34 21.49 -11.37
C PRO A 208 -26.66 20.85 -11.82
N THR A 209 -27.78 21.54 -11.62
CA THR A 209 -29.14 21.04 -11.96
C THR A 209 -29.35 20.80 -13.45
N ASP A 210 -28.57 21.44 -14.32
CA ASP A 210 -28.76 21.42 -15.78
C ASP A 210 -28.05 20.26 -16.50
N ILE A 211 -27.28 19.43 -15.79
CA ILE A 211 -26.57 18.30 -16.41
C ILE A 211 -27.47 17.07 -16.44
N THR A 212 -27.63 16.47 -17.62
CA THR A 212 -28.42 15.22 -17.76
C THR A 212 -27.87 14.13 -16.84
N ARG A 213 -28.72 13.61 -15.94
CA ARG A 213 -28.36 12.64 -14.87
C ARG A 213 -27.50 11.45 -15.34
N LYS A 214 -27.68 10.98 -16.58
CA LYS A 214 -26.96 9.81 -17.13
C LYS A 214 -25.46 10.04 -17.34
N GLN A 215 -24.98 11.28 -17.49
CA GLN A 215 -23.55 11.53 -17.78
C GLN A 215 -22.66 11.55 -16.52
N LEU A 216 -23.24 11.66 -15.32
CA LEU A 216 -22.48 11.85 -14.07
C LEU A 216 -22.45 10.64 -13.13
N GLU A 217 -23.33 9.64 -13.31
CA GLU A 217 -23.41 8.53 -12.37
C GLU A 217 -22.15 7.65 -12.43
N ARG A 218 -21.48 7.52 -11.28
CA ARG A 218 -20.29 6.67 -11.09
C ARG A 218 -20.72 5.31 -10.57
N VAL A 219 -20.19 4.24 -11.13
CA VAL A 219 -20.53 2.87 -10.71
C VAL A 219 -19.39 2.28 -9.90
N VAL A 220 -19.66 1.95 -8.64
CA VAL A 220 -18.72 1.32 -7.72
C VAL A 220 -19.24 -0.07 -7.36
N VAL A 221 -18.37 -1.07 -7.45
CA VAL A 221 -18.70 -2.44 -7.05
C VAL A 221 -18.08 -2.73 -5.69
N VAL A 222 -18.87 -3.21 -4.74
CA VAL A 222 -18.42 -3.70 -3.43
C VAL A 222 -18.43 -5.23 -3.45
N LEU A 223 -17.25 -5.82 -3.29
CA LEU A 223 -17.01 -7.26 -3.30
C LEU A 223 -16.67 -7.72 -1.89
N THR A 224 -17.60 -8.42 -1.22
CA THR A 224 -17.37 -8.99 0.11
C THR A 224 -18.28 -10.19 0.32
N ARG A 225 -17.82 -11.17 1.11
CA ARG A 225 -18.63 -12.33 1.52
C ARG A 225 -19.64 -11.98 2.61
N ASP A 226 -19.47 -10.83 3.26
CA ASP A 226 -20.33 -10.36 4.34
C ASP A 226 -21.37 -9.36 3.79
N PRO A 227 -22.65 -9.74 3.69
CA PRO A 227 -23.69 -8.87 3.16
C PRO A 227 -23.99 -7.65 4.06
N GLU A 228 -23.76 -7.75 5.37
CA GLU A 228 -23.96 -6.60 6.28
C GLU A 228 -22.86 -5.56 6.06
N LYS A 229 -21.62 -6.03 5.88
CA LYS A 229 -20.50 -5.18 5.50
C LYS A 229 -20.73 -4.52 4.13
N ALA A 230 -21.19 -5.28 3.13
CA ALA A 230 -21.54 -4.74 1.81
C ALA A 230 -22.55 -3.59 1.93
N ARG A 231 -23.66 -3.85 2.64
CA ARG A 231 -24.73 -2.88 2.85
C ARG A 231 -24.24 -1.65 3.59
N ARG A 232 -23.46 -1.81 4.67
CA ARG A 232 -22.88 -0.68 5.41
C ARG A 232 -22.00 0.19 4.51
N MET A 233 -21.19 -0.42 3.64
CA MET A 233 -20.36 0.32 2.69
C MET A 233 -21.21 1.03 1.64
N SER A 234 -22.24 0.37 1.12
CA SER A 234 -23.22 0.98 0.20
C SER A 234 -23.91 2.18 0.84
N ASP A 235 -24.37 2.07 2.08
CA ASP A 235 -25.04 3.15 2.83
C ASP A 235 -24.09 4.34 3.04
N ILE A 236 -22.83 4.09 3.40
CA ILE A 236 -21.79 5.12 3.54
C ILE A 236 -21.56 5.85 2.21
N LEU A 237 -21.41 5.11 1.12
CA LEU A 237 -21.17 5.67 -0.21
C LEU A 237 -22.36 6.50 -0.70
N GLN A 238 -23.57 5.96 -0.59
CA GLN A 238 -24.80 6.62 -1.05
C GLN A 238 -25.15 7.86 -0.22
N SER A 239 -24.83 7.86 1.08
CA SER A 239 -25.05 9.03 1.96
C SER A 239 -24.00 10.13 1.79
N SER A 240 -22.77 9.78 1.38
CA SER A 240 -21.63 10.72 1.37
C SER A 240 -21.22 11.20 -0.03
N LEU A 241 -21.67 10.52 -1.09
CA LEU A 241 -21.33 10.82 -2.46
C LEU A 241 -22.59 10.92 -3.33
N SER A 242 -22.74 12.07 -4.00
CA SER A 242 -23.85 12.26 -4.94
C SER A 242 -23.57 11.61 -6.29
N HIS A 243 -24.60 11.04 -6.91
CA HIS A 243 -24.52 10.33 -8.21
C HIS A 243 -23.61 9.11 -8.21
N PHE A 244 -23.75 8.26 -7.20
CA PHE A 244 -23.09 6.98 -7.14
C PHE A 244 -24.10 5.85 -7.20
N GLN A 245 -23.83 4.89 -8.07
CA GLN A 245 -24.44 3.59 -8.06
C GLN A 245 -23.49 2.62 -7.37
N VAL A 246 -23.97 1.97 -6.32
CA VAL A 246 -23.24 0.88 -5.69
C VAL A 246 -23.84 -0.45 -6.13
N ILE A 247 -22.99 -1.37 -6.55
CA ILE A 247 -23.35 -2.76 -6.86
C ILE A 247 -22.67 -3.66 -5.85
N GLU A 248 -23.44 -4.47 -5.17
CA GLU A 248 -22.93 -5.46 -4.22
C GLU A 248 -22.75 -6.80 -4.95
N ALA A 249 -21.64 -7.47 -4.70
CA ALA A 249 -21.42 -8.83 -5.16
C ALA A 249 -20.71 -9.68 -4.10
N PRO A 250 -21.20 -10.90 -3.83
CA PRO A 250 -20.72 -11.73 -2.72
C PRO A 250 -19.35 -12.37 -2.98
N SER A 251 -18.89 -12.37 -4.24
CA SER A 251 -17.68 -13.08 -4.65
C SER A 251 -17.11 -12.59 -5.98
N LEU A 252 -15.86 -12.96 -6.25
CA LEU A 252 -15.18 -12.67 -7.51
C LEU A 252 -15.82 -13.43 -8.68
N GLY A 253 -16.14 -14.72 -8.49
CA GLY A 253 -16.72 -15.57 -9.52
C GLY A 253 -18.10 -15.10 -9.95
N PHE A 254 -18.95 -14.79 -8.97
CA PHE A 254 -20.26 -14.18 -9.22
C PHE A 254 -20.12 -12.88 -10.00
N PHE A 255 -19.26 -11.96 -9.55
CA PHE A 255 -19.09 -10.66 -10.21
C PHE A 255 -18.70 -10.79 -11.69
N LEU A 256 -17.69 -11.62 -11.99
CA LEU A 256 -17.19 -11.84 -13.34
C LEU A 256 -18.29 -12.38 -14.26
N LYS A 257 -18.90 -13.50 -13.89
CA LYS A 257 -19.92 -14.16 -14.72
C LYS A 257 -21.17 -13.32 -14.90
N ARG A 258 -21.62 -12.71 -13.80
CA ARG A 258 -22.89 -12.00 -13.77
C ARG A 258 -22.83 -10.68 -14.53
N TYR A 259 -21.79 -9.89 -14.31
CA TYR A 259 -21.74 -8.50 -14.78
C TYR A 259 -20.81 -8.30 -15.97
N LEU A 260 -19.78 -9.14 -16.12
CA LEU A 260 -18.78 -8.95 -17.19
C LEU A 260 -18.92 -9.97 -18.31
N GLU A 261 -19.31 -11.21 -18.06
CA GLU A 261 -19.41 -12.20 -19.13
C GLU A 261 -20.67 -11.96 -19.99
N LYS A 262 -20.46 -11.72 -21.30
CA LYS A 262 -21.54 -11.47 -22.28
C LYS A 262 -22.46 -12.66 -22.52
N LYS A 263 -22.18 -13.82 -21.91
CA LYS A 263 -23.22 -14.81 -21.62
C LYS A 263 -24.12 -14.23 -20.53
N SER A 264 -24.72 -13.06 -20.81
CA SER A 264 -25.89 -12.65 -20.07
C SER A 264 -26.78 -13.87 -20.04
N PHE A 265 -27.26 -14.19 -18.86
CA PHE A 265 -28.39 -15.04 -18.61
C PHE A 265 -29.59 -14.61 -19.48
N THR A 266 -29.52 -14.80 -20.81
CA THR A 266 -30.58 -14.61 -21.79
C THR A 266 -31.44 -15.84 -21.78
N TYR A 267 -31.87 -16.23 -20.60
CA TYR A 267 -32.94 -17.18 -20.45
C TYR A 267 -34.18 -16.34 -20.19
N LYS A 268 -35.27 -16.66 -20.89
CA LYS A 268 -36.59 -16.23 -20.45
C LYS A 268 -36.86 -17.01 -19.16
N TRP A 269 -36.62 -16.38 -18.03
CA TRP A 269 -36.99 -16.96 -16.75
C TRP A 269 -38.47 -16.69 -16.51
N VAL A 270 -39.17 -17.70 -16.02
CA VAL A 270 -40.48 -17.48 -15.39
C VAL A 270 -40.20 -17.13 -13.92
N LEU A 271 -40.86 -16.10 -13.40
CA LEU A 271 -40.82 -15.83 -11.96
C LEU A 271 -41.66 -16.89 -11.27
N ALA A 272 -41.10 -17.56 -10.27
CA ALA A 272 -41.90 -18.40 -9.39
C ALA A 272 -42.98 -17.52 -8.75
N ALA A 273 -44.23 -18.00 -8.74
CA ALA A 273 -45.32 -17.29 -8.07
C ALA A 273 -44.94 -17.06 -6.60
N ALA A 274 -45.14 -15.83 -6.12
CA ALA A 274 -44.83 -15.40 -4.76
C ALA A 274 -45.84 -15.94 -3.73
N ASP A 275 -46.15 -17.23 -3.82
CA ASP A 275 -46.93 -17.96 -2.83
C ASP A 275 -45.97 -18.62 -1.84
N GLU A 276 -46.30 -18.56 -0.54
CA GLU A 276 -45.51 -19.18 0.53
C GLU A 276 -45.32 -20.71 0.32
N ASP A 277 -46.21 -21.32 -0.47
CA ASP A 277 -46.20 -22.72 -0.90
C ASP A 277 -45.00 -23.12 -1.77
N ASN A 278 -44.34 -22.14 -2.40
CA ASN A 278 -43.17 -22.34 -3.26
C ASN A 278 -41.84 -22.20 -2.52
N THR A 279 -41.79 -22.59 -1.25
CA THR A 279 -40.53 -22.66 -0.48
C THR A 279 -40.12 -24.10 -0.21
N LEU A 280 -38.86 -24.44 -0.50
CA LEU A 280 -38.27 -25.76 -0.29
C LEU A 280 -37.07 -25.64 0.64
N ASN A 281 -37.07 -26.39 1.75
CA ASN A 281 -35.94 -26.45 2.68
C ASN A 281 -35.21 -27.79 2.54
N ILE A 282 -33.92 -27.74 2.29
CA ILE A 282 -33.07 -28.91 2.13
C ILE A 282 -31.98 -28.87 3.19
N HIS A 283 -31.90 -29.92 4.02
CA HIS A 283 -30.80 -30.12 4.96
C HIS A 283 -29.73 -30.99 4.29
N LEU A 284 -28.54 -30.42 4.13
CA LEU A 284 -27.39 -31.02 3.47
C LEU A 284 -26.27 -31.30 4.47
N THR A 285 -25.53 -32.37 4.23
CA THR A 285 -24.21 -32.63 4.85
C THR A 285 -23.12 -32.61 3.79
N LEU A 286 -21.96 -32.08 4.18
CA LEU A 286 -20.76 -32.16 3.37
C LEU A 286 -19.92 -33.32 3.87
N LYS A 287 -19.69 -34.33 3.02
CA LYS A 287 -18.81 -35.46 3.30
C LYS A 287 -17.79 -35.58 2.17
N ASP A 288 -16.51 -35.53 2.51
CA ASP A 288 -15.39 -35.69 1.56
C ASP A 288 -15.44 -34.70 0.38
N GLY A 289 -15.89 -33.47 0.63
CA GLY A 289 -16.05 -32.44 -0.40
C GLY A 289 -17.31 -32.60 -1.27
N SER A 290 -18.04 -33.71 -1.15
CA SER A 290 -19.31 -33.91 -1.84
C SER A 290 -20.49 -33.42 -0.99
N ILE A 291 -21.42 -32.72 -1.64
CA ILE A 291 -22.68 -32.25 -1.03
C ILE A 291 -23.72 -33.37 -1.19
N THR A 292 -24.23 -33.90 -0.08
CA THR A 292 -25.29 -34.91 -0.08
C THR A 292 -26.45 -34.46 0.80
N ALA A 293 -27.69 -34.67 0.35
CA ALA A 293 -28.85 -34.33 1.17
C ALA A 293 -29.05 -35.36 2.27
N VAL A 294 -29.22 -34.87 3.49
CA VAL A 294 -29.62 -35.70 4.63
C VAL A 294 -31.13 -35.81 4.65
N GLU A 295 -31.81 -34.69 4.45
CA GLU A 295 -33.24 -34.55 4.64
C GLU A 295 -33.77 -33.42 3.75
N ILE A 296 -34.93 -33.61 3.12
CA ILE A 296 -35.62 -32.60 2.31
C ILE A 296 -37.00 -32.38 2.96
N LYS A 297 -37.30 -31.13 3.34
CA LYS A 297 -38.55 -30.74 3.99
C LYS A 297 -39.20 -29.59 3.23
N LYS A 298 -40.51 -29.69 2.99
CA LYS A 298 -41.29 -28.53 2.53
C LYS A 298 -41.78 -27.72 3.73
N SER A 299 -41.88 -26.41 3.58
CA SER A 299 -42.42 -25.52 4.63
C SER A 299 -43.92 -25.72 4.85
N GLN A 300 -44.67 -26.10 3.81
CA GLN A 300 -46.09 -26.47 3.91
C GLN A 300 -46.35 -27.85 3.30
N PRO A 301 -47.06 -28.76 4.00
CA PRO A 301 -47.27 -30.14 3.55
C PRO A 301 -48.31 -30.30 2.44
N GLU A 302 -49.14 -29.30 2.15
CA GLU A 302 -50.29 -29.44 1.25
C GLU A 302 -49.99 -29.14 -0.23
N SER A 303 -48.85 -28.55 -0.56
CA SER A 303 -48.48 -28.28 -1.96
C SER A 303 -47.68 -29.45 -2.56
N GLU A 304 -48.27 -30.16 -3.53
CA GLU A 304 -47.70 -31.38 -4.12
C GLU A 304 -46.41 -31.15 -4.94
N LYS A 305 -46.11 -29.91 -5.35
CA LYS A 305 -45.01 -29.59 -6.29
C LYS A 305 -44.18 -28.37 -5.88
N PHE A 306 -42.90 -28.37 -6.21
CA PHE A 306 -42.00 -27.21 -6.16
C PHE A 306 -41.43 -26.97 -7.57
N ILE A 307 -41.86 -25.91 -8.26
CA ILE A 307 -41.41 -25.58 -9.64
C ILE A 307 -41.51 -26.82 -10.55
N ASP A 308 -42.72 -27.39 -10.59
CA ASP A 308 -43.09 -28.63 -11.31
C ASP A 308 -42.44 -29.94 -10.84
N TRP A 309 -41.52 -29.90 -9.86
CA TRP A 309 -40.99 -31.10 -9.25
C TRP A 309 -41.94 -31.65 -8.18
N PRO A 310 -42.43 -32.91 -8.30
CA PRO A 310 -43.22 -33.54 -7.25
C PRO A 310 -42.42 -33.64 -5.95
N HIS A 311 -43.02 -33.26 -4.83
CA HIS A 311 -42.32 -33.30 -3.54
C HIS A 311 -41.84 -34.70 -3.18
N GLU A 312 -42.67 -35.72 -3.46
CA GLU A 312 -42.33 -37.13 -3.23
C GLU A 312 -41.06 -37.57 -3.99
N GLU A 313 -40.87 -37.10 -5.22
CA GLU A 313 -39.66 -37.41 -6.01
C GLU A 313 -38.42 -36.74 -5.43
N LEU A 314 -38.55 -35.48 -4.98
CA LEU A 314 -37.46 -34.76 -4.33
C LEU A 314 -37.04 -35.45 -3.02
N VAL A 315 -38.00 -35.96 -2.24
CA VAL A 315 -37.72 -36.67 -0.99
C VAL A 315 -37.17 -38.08 -1.24
N ALA A 316 -37.64 -38.78 -2.27
CA ALA A 316 -37.22 -40.13 -2.61
C ALA A 316 -35.78 -40.20 -3.15
N ASP A 317 -35.34 -39.20 -3.93
CA ASP A 317 -33.99 -39.09 -4.46
C ASP A 317 -33.24 -37.93 -3.80
N LYS A 318 -32.34 -38.27 -2.87
CA LYS A 318 -31.51 -37.31 -2.11
C LYS A 318 -30.61 -36.43 -2.98
N ASP A 319 -30.39 -36.80 -4.25
CA ASP A 319 -29.61 -36.01 -5.21
C ASP A 319 -30.50 -35.33 -6.26
N ALA A 320 -31.83 -35.41 -6.16
CA ALA A 320 -32.75 -34.78 -7.12
C ALA A 320 -32.54 -33.26 -7.23
N PHE A 321 -32.16 -32.60 -6.14
CA PHE A 321 -31.86 -31.16 -6.17
C PHE A 321 -30.68 -30.81 -7.10
N LYS A 322 -29.72 -31.73 -7.29
CA LYS A 322 -28.62 -31.53 -8.25
C LYS A 322 -29.13 -31.51 -9.69
N LYS A 323 -30.22 -32.23 -9.99
CA LYS A 323 -30.87 -32.21 -11.30
C LYS A 323 -31.57 -30.86 -11.55
N MET A 324 -32.11 -30.24 -10.49
CA MET A 324 -32.68 -28.90 -10.56
C MET A 324 -31.59 -27.87 -10.88
N ILE A 325 -30.41 -27.99 -10.27
CA ILE A 325 -29.25 -27.13 -10.55
C ILE A 325 -28.40 -27.76 -11.66
N SER A 326 -28.98 -27.97 -12.84
CA SER A 326 -28.29 -28.64 -13.96
C SER A 326 -27.44 -27.71 -14.82
N ASN A 327 -27.64 -26.39 -14.72
CA ASN A 327 -26.83 -25.41 -15.43
C ASN A 327 -25.44 -25.30 -14.79
N LYS A 328 -24.37 -25.48 -15.59
CA LYS A 328 -22.98 -25.36 -15.12
C LYS A 328 -22.71 -24.07 -14.35
N ASP A 329 -23.22 -22.93 -14.82
CA ASP A 329 -23.03 -21.64 -14.15
C ASP A 329 -23.78 -21.60 -12.81
N ALA A 330 -24.98 -22.18 -12.74
CA ALA A 330 -25.76 -22.29 -11.51
C ALA A 330 -25.10 -23.25 -10.50
N VAL A 331 -24.51 -24.36 -10.96
CA VAL A 331 -23.74 -25.28 -10.12
C VAL A 331 -22.56 -24.57 -9.50
N GLU A 332 -21.75 -23.88 -10.30
CA GLU A 332 -20.55 -23.20 -9.79
C GLU A 332 -20.91 -22.07 -8.81
N LEU A 333 -21.99 -21.31 -9.08
CA LEU A 333 -22.50 -20.30 -8.14
C LEU A 333 -23.03 -20.93 -6.85
N PHE A 334 -23.76 -22.05 -6.98
CA PHE A 334 -24.28 -22.78 -5.83
C PHE A 334 -23.14 -23.31 -4.96
N GLU A 335 -22.13 -23.95 -5.53
CA GLU A 335 -20.93 -24.43 -4.80
C GLU A 335 -20.18 -23.29 -4.09
N GLU A 336 -20.06 -22.13 -4.74
CA GLU A 336 -19.44 -20.94 -4.15
C GLU A 336 -20.19 -20.46 -2.89
N THR A 337 -21.51 -20.63 -2.82
CA THR A 337 -22.26 -20.28 -1.58
C THR A 337 -21.86 -21.11 -0.38
N PHE A 338 -21.55 -22.40 -0.55
CA PHE A 338 -21.13 -23.25 0.57
C PHE A 338 -19.76 -22.83 1.09
N LEU A 339 -18.87 -22.42 0.20
CA LEU A 339 -17.57 -21.85 0.58
C LEU A 339 -17.75 -20.58 1.41
N ASN A 340 -18.65 -19.69 0.99
CA ASN A 340 -18.95 -18.46 1.73
C ASN A 340 -19.53 -18.77 3.13
N VAL A 341 -20.48 -19.70 3.20
CA VAL A 341 -21.17 -20.05 4.47
C VAL A 341 -20.26 -20.74 5.48
N LYS A 342 -19.27 -21.53 5.02
CA LYS A 342 -18.26 -22.15 5.90
C LYS A 342 -17.50 -21.14 6.75
N MET A 343 -17.41 -19.89 6.31
CA MET A 343 -16.69 -18.84 7.02
C MET A 343 -17.56 -18.08 8.04
N GLY A 344 -18.77 -18.59 8.33
CA GLY A 344 -19.59 -18.09 9.44
C GLY A 344 -20.74 -17.16 9.05
N SER A 345 -20.94 -16.88 7.76
CA SER A 345 -22.05 -16.05 7.28
C SER A 345 -23.20 -16.87 6.70
N THR A 346 -24.40 -16.28 6.66
CA THR A 346 -25.49 -16.77 5.81
C THR A 346 -25.26 -16.23 4.40
N SER A 347 -25.31 -17.09 3.38
CA SER A 347 -25.16 -16.67 1.98
C SER A 347 -26.51 -16.70 1.29
N ARG A 348 -26.82 -15.66 0.51
CA ARG A 348 -28.03 -15.55 -0.31
C ARG A 348 -27.64 -15.25 -1.73
N ILE A 349 -28.07 -16.07 -2.68
CA ILE A 349 -27.88 -15.82 -4.10
C ILE A 349 -29.17 -16.12 -4.86
N CYS A 350 -29.32 -15.56 -6.05
CA CYS A 350 -30.35 -16.01 -6.98
C CYS A 350 -29.69 -16.81 -8.10
N ILE A 351 -30.18 -18.02 -8.32
CA ILE A 351 -29.71 -18.88 -9.41
C ILE A 351 -30.90 -19.39 -10.21
N PRO A 352 -30.68 -19.68 -11.50
CA PRO A 352 -31.67 -20.40 -12.27
C PRO A 352 -31.64 -21.88 -11.94
N ILE A 353 -32.82 -22.47 -11.85
CA ILE A 353 -33.01 -23.90 -11.72
C ILE A 353 -33.94 -24.43 -12.81
N ALA A 354 -33.68 -25.64 -13.26
CA ALA A 354 -34.52 -26.34 -14.22
C ALA A 354 -35.77 -26.91 -13.51
N SER A 355 -36.94 -26.57 -14.02
CA SER A 355 -38.17 -27.33 -13.80
C SER A 355 -38.05 -28.72 -14.43
N LYS A 356 -38.97 -29.62 -14.10
CA LYS A 356 -39.02 -30.97 -14.69
C LYS A 356 -39.25 -30.95 -16.21
N SER A 357 -39.93 -29.92 -16.73
CA SER A 357 -40.15 -29.72 -18.17
C SER A 357 -38.92 -29.17 -18.91
N GLY A 358 -37.88 -28.77 -18.17
CA GLY A 358 -36.65 -28.16 -18.70
C GLY A 358 -36.71 -26.63 -18.78
N GLU A 359 -37.86 -26.01 -18.49
CA GLU A 359 -37.96 -24.56 -18.36
C GLU A 359 -37.15 -24.07 -17.16
N GLN A 360 -36.50 -22.93 -17.30
CA GLN A 360 -35.67 -22.39 -16.24
C GLN A 360 -36.43 -21.35 -15.41
N THR A 361 -36.46 -21.55 -14.11
CA THR A 361 -37.09 -20.65 -13.14
C THR A 361 -36.02 -20.05 -12.25
N LEU A 362 -36.10 -18.75 -12.02
CA LEU A 362 -35.17 -18.08 -11.12
C LEU A 362 -35.63 -18.28 -9.67
N VAL A 363 -34.70 -18.71 -8.80
CA VAL A 363 -34.97 -18.88 -7.38
C VAL A 363 -33.91 -18.24 -6.52
N LYS A 364 -34.34 -17.70 -5.38
CA LYS A 364 -33.47 -17.30 -4.28
C LYS A 364 -33.07 -18.54 -3.50
N VAL A 365 -31.77 -18.71 -3.33
CA VAL A 365 -31.14 -19.75 -2.54
C VAL A 365 -30.45 -19.12 -1.35
N GLU A 366 -30.90 -19.49 -0.15
CA GLU A 366 -30.29 -19.09 1.11
C GLU A 366 -29.63 -20.31 1.76
N VAL A 367 -28.33 -20.21 2.03
CA VAL A 367 -27.56 -21.27 2.67
C VAL A 367 -27.13 -20.80 4.07
N ARG A 368 -27.44 -21.59 5.09
CA ARG A 368 -27.08 -21.36 6.50
C ARG A 368 -26.36 -22.57 7.07
N LEU A 369 -25.27 -22.36 7.79
CA LEU A 369 -24.58 -23.42 8.53
C LEU A 369 -25.04 -23.43 9.98
N SER A 370 -25.57 -24.57 10.44
CA SER A 370 -25.94 -24.80 11.83
C SER A 370 -25.25 -26.05 12.36
N ARG A 371 -24.34 -25.86 13.34
CA ARG A 371 -23.49 -26.91 13.94
C ARG A 371 -22.64 -27.64 12.91
N SER A 372 -23.21 -28.62 12.21
CA SER A 372 -22.56 -29.50 11.23
C SER A 372 -23.39 -29.75 9.96
N HIS A 373 -24.54 -29.06 9.82
CA HIS A 373 -25.46 -29.23 8.70
C HIS A 373 -25.69 -27.89 8.01
N TYR A 374 -25.81 -27.93 6.69
CA TYR A 374 -26.20 -26.79 5.88
C TYR A 374 -27.70 -26.86 5.68
N THR A 375 -28.40 -25.77 5.95
CA THR A 375 -29.80 -25.62 5.57
C THR A 375 -29.83 -24.74 4.34
N VAL A 376 -30.35 -25.28 3.25
CA VAL A 376 -30.54 -24.59 1.98
C VAL A 376 -32.03 -24.35 1.78
N THR A 377 -32.41 -23.09 1.73
CA THR A 377 -33.79 -22.67 1.48
C THR A 377 -33.88 -22.13 0.07
N PHE A 378 -34.71 -22.76 -0.77
CA PHE A 378 -35.11 -22.25 -2.06
C PHE A 378 -36.44 -21.52 -1.90
N SER A 379 -36.53 -20.31 -2.44
CA SER A 379 -37.73 -19.47 -2.38
C SER A 379 -37.84 -18.60 -3.64
N PRO A 380 -39.02 -18.05 -3.95
CA PRO A 380 -39.14 -17.04 -5.01
C PRO A 380 -38.26 -15.82 -4.70
N PRO A 381 -37.57 -15.23 -5.68
CA PRO A 381 -36.85 -13.98 -5.48
C PRO A 381 -37.83 -12.82 -5.29
N ASP A 382 -37.45 -11.82 -4.51
CA ASP A 382 -38.23 -10.58 -4.39
C ASP A 382 -38.04 -9.68 -5.63
N GLU A 383 -38.96 -8.73 -5.85
CA GLU A 383 -38.90 -7.84 -7.02
C GLU A 383 -37.57 -7.07 -7.12
N GLU A 384 -36.97 -6.72 -5.98
CA GLU A 384 -35.72 -5.96 -5.93
C GLU A 384 -34.55 -6.82 -6.42
N GLN A 385 -34.46 -8.08 -5.99
CA GLN A 385 -33.51 -9.07 -6.49
C GLN A 385 -33.66 -9.30 -7.98
N VAL A 386 -34.90 -9.38 -8.48
CA VAL A 386 -35.16 -9.53 -9.92
C VAL A 386 -34.67 -8.30 -10.69
N LYS A 387 -34.95 -7.09 -10.20
CA LYS A 387 -34.45 -5.85 -10.81
C LYS A 387 -32.92 -5.79 -10.83
N ILE A 388 -32.25 -6.26 -9.77
CA ILE A 388 -30.78 -6.39 -9.71
C ILE A 388 -30.27 -7.42 -10.76
N LEU A 389 -31.03 -8.48 -11.00
CA LEU A 389 -30.71 -9.53 -11.98
C LEU A 389 -31.01 -9.16 -13.44
N ASP A 390 -31.80 -8.13 -13.69
CA ASP A 390 -31.94 -7.56 -15.03
C ASP A 390 -30.95 -6.43 -15.32
N ARG A 391 -30.30 -5.90 -14.28
CA ARG A 391 -29.35 -4.80 -14.41
C ARG A 391 -28.07 -5.26 -15.11
N LYS A 392 -27.84 -4.74 -16.33
CA LYS A 392 -26.57 -4.89 -17.04
C LYS A 392 -25.57 -3.85 -16.52
N LEU A 393 -24.31 -4.27 -16.36
CA LEU A 393 -23.23 -3.35 -16.09
C LEU A 393 -22.81 -2.69 -17.41
N ASP A 394 -23.11 -1.41 -17.57
CA ASP A 394 -22.73 -0.60 -18.73
C ASP A 394 -21.49 0.26 -18.44
N ARG A 395 -21.16 0.46 -17.16
CA ARG A 395 -20.02 1.26 -16.69
C ARG A 395 -19.44 0.69 -15.40
N LEU A 396 -18.13 0.84 -15.20
CA LEU A 396 -17.43 0.50 -13.97
C LEU A 396 -16.34 1.53 -13.66
N ASP A 397 -16.49 2.27 -12.58
CA ASP A 397 -15.55 3.33 -12.19
C ASP A 397 -14.58 2.89 -11.08
N ALA A 398 -15.00 2.05 -10.12
CA ALA A 398 -14.11 1.49 -9.09
C ALA A 398 -14.60 0.13 -8.54
N ILE A 399 -13.67 -0.61 -7.93
CA ILE A 399 -13.95 -1.84 -7.18
C ILE A 399 -13.45 -1.62 -5.75
N ILE A 400 -14.27 -1.97 -4.78
CA ILE A 400 -13.89 -2.10 -3.38
C ILE A 400 -14.01 -3.57 -3.01
N MET A 401 -12.98 -4.15 -2.41
CA MET A 401 -12.90 -5.60 -2.20
C MET A 401 -12.40 -5.92 -0.81
N ASP A 402 -13.05 -6.89 -0.17
CA ASP A 402 -12.59 -7.55 1.04
C ASP A 402 -11.34 -8.41 0.75
N ASP A 403 -10.28 -8.24 1.53
CA ASP A 403 -9.01 -8.95 1.32
C ASP A 403 -9.15 -10.48 1.51
N GLU A 404 -10.14 -10.93 2.27
CA GLU A 404 -10.51 -12.35 2.41
C GLU A 404 -10.86 -13.03 1.08
N LEU A 405 -11.30 -12.26 0.07
CA LEU A 405 -11.56 -12.78 -1.27
C LEU A 405 -10.28 -13.10 -2.05
N LEU A 406 -9.11 -12.65 -1.58
CA LEU A 406 -7.82 -12.83 -2.24
C LEU A 406 -7.08 -14.10 -1.83
N LEU A 407 -7.63 -14.90 -0.91
CA LEU A 407 -6.99 -16.14 -0.47
C LEU A 407 -6.82 -17.12 -1.65
N GLY A 408 -5.56 -17.36 -2.04
CA GLY A 408 -5.20 -18.22 -3.17
C GLY A 408 -5.38 -17.59 -4.56
N VAL A 409 -5.67 -16.28 -4.63
CA VAL A 409 -5.86 -15.55 -5.88
C VAL A 409 -4.65 -14.65 -6.14
N ASP A 410 -4.06 -14.75 -7.33
CA ASP A 410 -3.11 -13.74 -7.80
C ASP A 410 -3.89 -12.48 -8.21
N LEU A 411 -3.87 -11.46 -7.33
CA LEU A 411 -4.61 -10.23 -7.52
C LEU A 411 -4.20 -9.50 -8.81
N SER A 412 -2.92 -9.56 -9.18
CA SER A 412 -2.40 -8.88 -10.37
C SER A 412 -2.95 -9.51 -11.64
N SER A 413 -2.98 -10.84 -11.73
CA SER A 413 -3.60 -11.54 -12.86
C SER A 413 -5.10 -11.33 -12.90
N TRP A 414 -5.78 -11.39 -11.74
CA TRP A 414 -7.23 -11.22 -11.66
C TRP A 414 -7.69 -9.83 -12.14
N ILE A 415 -7.08 -8.75 -11.65
CA ILE A 415 -7.48 -7.38 -12.01
C ILE A 415 -7.16 -7.05 -13.48
N VAL A 416 -6.11 -7.67 -14.05
CA VAL A 416 -5.83 -7.58 -15.49
C VAL A 416 -6.98 -8.24 -16.28
N GLY A 417 -7.38 -9.46 -15.91
CA GLY A 417 -8.51 -10.16 -16.53
C GLY A 417 -9.82 -9.38 -16.44
N VAL A 418 -10.15 -8.81 -15.28
CA VAL A 418 -11.32 -7.93 -15.10
C VAL A 418 -11.31 -6.77 -16.09
N ARG A 419 -10.15 -6.10 -16.25
CA ARG A 419 -10.03 -4.95 -17.16
C ARG A 419 -10.16 -5.35 -18.63
N GLU A 420 -9.58 -6.48 -19.01
CA GLU A 420 -9.71 -7.01 -20.36
C GLU A 420 -11.16 -7.34 -20.70
N LEU A 421 -11.87 -7.98 -19.78
CA LEU A 421 -13.31 -8.24 -19.92
C LEU A 421 -14.11 -6.93 -19.98
N CYS A 422 -13.86 -5.97 -19.11
CA CYS A 422 -14.55 -4.68 -19.14
C CYS A 422 -14.33 -3.94 -20.47
N ARG A 423 -13.10 -3.94 -21.01
CA ARG A 423 -12.78 -3.33 -22.33
C ARG A 423 -13.46 -4.07 -23.46
N LYS A 424 -13.39 -5.41 -23.48
CA LYS A 424 -14.06 -6.27 -24.48
C LYS A 424 -15.57 -6.01 -24.53
N ASN A 425 -16.17 -5.71 -23.38
CA ASN A 425 -17.59 -5.43 -23.25
C ASN A 425 -17.96 -3.95 -23.32
N LYS A 426 -17.00 -3.05 -23.56
CA LYS A 426 -17.18 -1.60 -23.63
C LYS A 426 -17.73 -0.97 -22.33
N ILE A 427 -17.49 -1.61 -21.18
CA ILE A 427 -17.84 -1.12 -19.84
C ILE A 427 -16.88 -0.01 -19.41
N ILE A 428 -15.63 -0.08 -19.85
CA ILE A 428 -14.63 0.98 -19.65
C ILE A 428 -13.98 1.38 -20.98
N GLY A 429 -13.44 2.60 -21.03
CA GLY A 429 -12.66 3.06 -22.18
C GLY A 429 -11.35 2.28 -22.37
N PRO A 430 -10.76 2.30 -23.57
CA PRO A 430 -9.58 1.48 -23.90
C PRO A 430 -8.36 1.81 -23.02
N LYS A 431 -8.18 3.09 -22.65
CA LYS A 431 -7.10 3.55 -21.77
C LYS A 431 -7.55 3.79 -20.33
N SER A 432 -8.82 3.52 -20.03
CA SER A 432 -9.36 3.70 -18.68
C SER A 432 -8.80 2.64 -17.74
N TRP A 433 -8.68 3.04 -16.48
CA TRP A 433 -8.24 2.21 -15.38
C TRP A 433 -9.34 2.15 -14.34
N ILE A 434 -9.52 0.97 -13.74
CA ILE A 434 -10.42 0.77 -12.62
C ILE A 434 -9.58 0.78 -11.34
N PRO A 435 -9.71 1.80 -10.46
CA PRO A 435 -9.13 1.79 -9.13
C PRO A 435 -9.71 0.63 -8.31
N LEU A 436 -8.81 -0.09 -7.65
CA LEU A 436 -9.15 -1.17 -6.73
C LEU A 436 -8.85 -0.70 -5.31
N PHE A 437 -9.83 -0.71 -4.43
CA PHE A 437 -9.66 -0.43 -3.01
C PHE A 437 -9.78 -1.73 -2.24
N LEU A 438 -8.84 -1.98 -1.33
CA LEU A 438 -8.94 -3.12 -0.43
C LEU A 438 -9.50 -2.69 0.91
N TYR A 439 -10.29 -3.57 1.48
CA TYR A 439 -10.79 -3.49 2.84
C TYR A 439 -10.29 -4.72 3.58
N THR A 440 -9.79 -4.55 4.80
CA THR A 440 -9.26 -5.65 5.61
C THR A 440 -9.72 -5.55 7.06
N SER A 441 -10.07 -6.70 7.64
CA SER A 441 -10.38 -6.86 9.06
C SER A 441 -9.11 -6.96 9.93
N GLN A 442 -7.94 -7.19 9.32
CA GLN A 442 -6.68 -7.34 10.04
C GLN A 442 -6.14 -5.97 10.46
N SER A 443 -6.26 -5.65 11.75
CA SER A 443 -5.68 -4.44 12.31
C SER A 443 -4.15 -4.45 12.15
N ASP A 444 -3.60 -3.43 11.49
CA ASP A 444 -2.17 -3.12 11.43
C ASP A 444 -1.31 -4.20 10.75
N HIS A 445 -1.71 -4.67 9.57
CA HIS A 445 -0.96 -5.67 8.83
C HIS A 445 0.43 -5.14 8.39
N PRO A 446 1.55 -5.82 8.73
CA PRO A 446 2.88 -5.51 8.19
C PRO A 446 3.04 -5.76 6.66
N GLU A 447 1.99 -6.18 5.96
CA GLU A 447 2.02 -6.51 4.52
C GLU A 447 1.49 -5.40 3.60
N THR A 448 1.32 -4.15 4.05
CA THR A 448 1.00 -3.03 3.12
C THR A 448 1.91 -3.02 1.89
N LYS A 449 3.18 -3.43 2.09
CA LYS A 449 4.18 -3.63 1.03
C LYS A 449 3.78 -4.61 -0.07
N LYS A 450 3.08 -5.70 0.25
CA LYS A 450 2.59 -6.69 -0.72
C LYS A 450 1.68 -6.06 -1.77
N TYR A 451 0.85 -5.12 -1.32
CA TYR A 451 -0.14 -4.45 -2.15
C TYR A 451 0.38 -3.19 -2.87
N ILE A 452 1.62 -2.74 -2.60
CA ILE A 452 2.22 -1.54 -3.24
C ILE A 452 2.35 -1.71 -4.75
N ASN A 453 2.74 -2.91 -5.17
CA ASN A 453 3.00 -3.23 -6.58
C ASN A 453 1.75 -3.74 -7.31
N GLU A 454 0.69 -4.03 -6.57
CA GLU A 454 -0.55 -4.53 -7.11
C GLU A 454 -1.38 -3.35 -7.62
N ALA A 455 -2.38 -3.62 -8.46
CA ALA A 455 -3.30 -2.61 -8.98
C ALA A 455 -4.15 -1.88 -7.91
N VAL A 456 -3.83 -2.08 -6.64
CA VAL A 456 -4.47 -1.53 -5.45
C VAL A 456 -4.20 -0.04 -5.36
N THR A 457 -5.26 0.71 -5.11
CA THR A 457 -5.29 2.16 -5.06
C THR A 457 -5.22 2.64 -3.62
N ASN A 458 -5.93 1.98 -2.70
CA ASN A 458 -5.76 2.17 -1.26
C ASN A 458 -6.18 0.90 -0.49
N ILE A 459 -5.82 0.85 0.79
CA ILE A 459 -6.21 -0.19 1.74
C ILE A 459 -6.85 0.51 2.94
N PHE A 460 -7.98 -0.02 3.41
CA PHE A 460 -8.72 0.47 4.57
C PHE A 460 -8.87 -0.63 5.62
N TYR A 461 -8.75 -0.27 6.89
CA TYR A 461 -8.83 -1.20 8.02
C TYR A 461 -10.17 -1.06 8.76
N ASP A 462 -10.77 -2.17 9.20
CA ASP A 462 -12.05 -2.22 9.95
C ASP A 462 -11.93 -1.83 11.43
N PRO A 463 -12.78 -0.93 11.99
CA PRO A 463 -13.69 0.03 11.34
C PRO A 463 -13.06 1.07 10.41
N ILE A 464 -13.68 1.24 9.23
CA ILE A 464 -13.30 2.25 8.23
C ILE A 464 -13.37 3.66 8.82
N ASP A 465 -12.32 4.44 8.62
CA ASP A 465 -12.40 5.89 8.76
C ASP A 465 -13.14 6.48 7.55
N ILE A 466 -14.42 6.82 7.75
CA ILE A 466 -15.33 7.23 6.67
C ILE A 466 -14.79 8.45 5.92
N ARG A 467 -14.23 9.45 6.63
CA ARG A 467 -13.69 10.66 6.03
C ARG A 467 -12.59 10.33 5.03
N PHE A 468 -11.62 9.53 5.48
CA PHE A 468 -10.49 9.13 4.66
C PHE A 468 -10.90 8.24 3.49
N PHE A 469 -11.83 7.32 3.72
CA PHE A 469 -12.39 6.46 2.68
C PHE A 469 -13.07 7.25 1.57
N ILE A 470 -13.98 8.18 1.91
CA ILE A 470 -14.68 9.00 0.93
C ILE A 470 -13.72 9.93 0.18
N TYR A 471 -12.75 10.54 0.88
CA TYR A 471 -11.72 11.35 0.23
C TYR A 471 -10.87 10.55 -0.78
N ALA A 472 -10.40 9.36 -0.38
CA ALA A 472 -9.60 8.53 -1.26
C ALA A 472 -10.39 8.10 -2.51
N LEU A 473 -11.69 7.79 -2.35
CA LEU A 473 -12.55 7.44 -3.47
C LEU A 473 -12.83 8.66 -4.37
N SER A 474 -13.16 9.81 -3.80
CA SER A 474 -13.49 11.03 -4.56
C SER A 474 -12.31 11.50 -5.42
N VAL A 475 -11.09 11.49 -4.85
CA VAL A 475 -9.88 11.90 -5.55
C VAL A 475 -9.54 10.97 -6.70
N ASN A 476 -9.65 9.65 -6.51
CA ASN A 476 -9.32 8.68 -7.54
C ASN A 476 -10.38 8.57 -8.64
N LEU A 477 -11.62 8.95 -8.34
CA LEU A 477 -12.72 9.02 -9.29
C LEU A 477 -12.91 10.41 -9.90
N GLU A 478 -12.10 11.38 -9.49
CA GLU A 478 -12.20 12.79 -9.89
C GLU A 478 -13.63 13.31 -9.70
N SER A 479 -14.24 12.99 -8.56
CA SER A 479 -15.60 13.41 -8.18
C SER A 479 -15.53 14.67 -7.31
N PRO A 480 -16.06 15.81 -7.78
CA PRO A 480 -16.14 17.04 -6.97
C PRO A 480 -17.36 17.04 -6.03
N TYR A 481 -18.28 16.08 -6.16
CA TYR A 481 -19.61 16.13 -5.52
C TYR A 481 -19.66 15.49 -4.13
N THR A 482 -18.73 15.91 -3.27
CA THR A 482 -18.67 15.54 -1.85
C THR A 482 -17.87 16.58 -1.09
N ILE A 483 -18.18 16.77 0.20
CA ILE A 483 -17.38 17.63 1.09
C ILE A 483 -15.94 17.11 1.23
N TYR A 484 -15.69 15.81 1.01
CA TYR A 484 -14.35 15.22 1.09
C TYR A 484 -13.66 15.21 -0.28
N ASN A 485 -13.49 16.37 -0.91
CA ASN A 485 -12.73 16.51 -2.16
C ASN A 485 -11.44 17.31 -1.95
N HIS A 486 -10.51 17.21 -2.89
CA HIS A 486 -9.18 17.85 -2.77
C HIS A 486 -9.23 19.37 -2.57
N GLN A 487 -10.18 20.07 -3.20
CA GLN A 487 -10.28 21.53 -3.05
C GLN A 487 -10.82 21.95 -1.68
N ASN A 488 -11.64 21.12 -1.04
CA ASN A 488 -12.24 21.40 0.27
C ASN A 488 -11.37 20.95 1.46
N ILE A 489 -10.40 20.05 1.25
CA ILE A 489 -9.46 19.67 2.31
C ILE A 489 -8.58 20.87 2.70
N VAL A 490 -8.41 21.05 4.01
CA VAL A 490 -7.43 21.99 4.56
C VAL A 490 -6.06 21.31 4.63
N TRP A 491 -5.12 21.89 3.90
CA TRP A 491 -3.72 21.50 3.90
C TRP A 491 -2.94 22.47 4.77
N LYS A 492 -2.44 22.02 5.92
CA LYS A 492 -1.64 22.85 6.81
C LYS A 492 -0.22 22.93 6.27
N SER A 493 0.30 24.13 6.09
CA SER A 493 1.72 24.32 5.72
C SER A 493 2.61 23.88 6.89
N THR A 494 3.65 23.10 6.59
CA THR A 494 4.61 22.61 7.57
C THR A 494 6.03 22.71 7.00
N ASN A 495 7.02 22.45 7.85
CA ASN A 495 8.40 22.19 7.41
C ASN A 495 8.97 20.98 8.15
N LEU A 496 8.15 19.93 8.29
CA LEU A 496 8.57 18.71 8.98
C LEU A 496 9.57 17.94 8.13
N PRO A 497 10.72 17.50 8.69
CA PRO A 497 11.65 16.66 7.97
C PRO A 497 11.01 15.29 7.67
N VAL A 498 11.16 14.83 6.42
CA VAL A 498 10.69 13.52 5.97
C VAL A 498 11.75 12.86 5.11
N TYR A 499 11.86 11.54 5.22
CA TYR A 499 12.75 10.71 4.45
C TYR A 499 11.95 9.93 3.42
N VAL A 500 12.19 10.21 2.14
CA VAL A 500 11.52 9.50 1.03
C VAL A 500 12.38 8.30 0.65
N ALA A 501 11.89 7.11 0.97
CA ALA A 501 12.60 5.86 0.90
C ALA A 501 12.27 5.02 -0.34
N LYS A 502 13.25 4.22 -0.77
CA LYS A 502 13.15 3.22 -1.82
C LYS A 502 13.90 1.96 -1.40
N GLU A 503 13.30 0.80 -1.65
CA GLU A 503 13.94 -0.49 -1.42
C GLU A 503 15.19 -0.65 -2.31
N THR A 504 16.24 -1.21 -1.74
CA THR A 504 17.51 -1.47 -2.41
C THR A 504 18.16 -2.72 -1.81
N GLN A 505 18.99 -3.41 -2.58
CA GLN A 505 19.77 -4.53 -2.07
C GLN A 505 21.09 -4.02 -1.49
N CYS A 506 21.40 -4.46 -0.28
CA CYS A 506 22.71 -4.26 0.33
C CYS A 506 23.59 -5.46 -0.01
N GLU A 507 24.74 -5.19 -0.62
CA GLU A 507 25.70 -6.20 -1.10
C GLU A 507 26.82 -6.43 -0.10
N PHE A 508 27.22 -5.38 0.62
CA PHE A 508 28.31 -5.43 1.61
C PHE A 508 27.97 -4.54 2.79
N ILE A 509 28.25 -5.04 4.00
CA ILE A 509 28.12 -4.28 5.24
C ILE A 509 29.43 -4.43 6.03
N SER A 510 29.93 -3.30 6.50
CA SER A 510 31.08 -3.19 7.38
C SER A 510 30.77 -2.26 8.55
N GLU A 511 31.73 -2.12 9.46
CA GLU A 511 31.63 -1.19 10.59
C GLU A 511 31.72 0.30 10.19
N PHE A 512 32.32 0.61 9.04
CA PHE A 512 32.53 1.99 8.59
C PHE A 512 31.56 2.43 7.49
N GLY A 513 30.87 1.48 6.85
CA GLY A 513 30.15 1.73 5.61
C GLY A 513 29.42 0.51 5.05
N ALA A 514 28.72 0.73 3.94
CA ALA A 514 27.99 -0.29 3.21
C ALA A 514 28.16 -0.11 1.70
N THR A 515 27.82 -1.15 0.93
CA THR A 515 27.66 -1.04 -0.53
C THR A 515 26.26 -1.49 -0.90
N ILE A 516 25.56 -0.66 -1.67
CA ILE A 516 24.23 -0.99 -2.20
C ILE A 516 24.27 -1.14 -3.71
N ARG A 517 23.34 -1.92 -4.23
CA ARG A 517 23.07 -2.07 -5.65
C ARG A 517 21.96 -1.12 -6.07
N HIS A 518 22.19 -0.30 -7.09
CA HIS A 518 21.24 0.70 -7.55
C HIS A 518 21.14 0.75 -9.08
N PRO A 519 19.95 0.95 -9.69
CA PRO A 519 19.79 0.96 -11.16
C PRO A 519 20.50 2.12 -11.89
N ARG A 520 21.03 3.11 -11.17
CA ARG A 520 21.67 4.31 -11.72
C ARG A 520 22.88 4.71 -10.88
N PRO A 521 23.91 5.32 -11.46
CA PRO A 521 25.03 5.80 -10.68
C PRO A 521 24.56 6.92 -9.75
N LEU A 522 24.91 6.80 -8.47
CA LEU A 522 24.70 7.87 -7.51
C LEU A 522 25.94 8.79 -7.49
N LYS A 523 25.76 10.08 -7.22
CA LYS A 523 26.89 11.03 -7.28
C LYS A 523 27.76 10.90 -6.01
N PRO A 524 29.08 10.64 -6.12
CA PRO A 524 29.99 10.72 -4.97
C PRO A 524 29.91 12.07 -4.27
N GLY A 525 30.02 12.06 -2.93
CA GLY A 525 29.78 13.19 -2.06
C GLY A 525 28.32 13.41 -1.68
N SER A 526 27.36 12.71 -2.32
CA SER A 526 25.95 12.81 -1.93
C SER A 526 25.69 12.07 -0.63
N TYR A 527 24.77 12.61 0.17
CA TYR A 527 24.29 11.97 1.39
C TYR A 527 22.99 11.21 1.15
N LEU A 528 22.85 10.07 1.82
CA LEU A 528 21.65 9.25 1.87
C LEU A 528 21.44 8.74 3.30
N TYR A 529 20.25 8.22 3.57
CA TYR A 529 19.93 7.58 4.84
C TYR A 529 19.47 6.15 4.61
N LEU A 530 20.04 5.21 5.34
CA LEU A 530 19.69 3.79 5.32
C LEU A 530 18.72 3.46 6.45
N HIS A 531 17.73 2.63 6.17
CA HIS A 531 16.65 2.20 7.07
C HIS A 531 16.48 0.67 6.98
N ARG A 532 15.73 0.11 7.94
CA ARG A 532 15.40 -1.33 8.06
C ARG A 532 16.59 -2.21 8.45
N GLU A 533 16.28 -3.43 8.85
CA GLU A 533 17.26 -4.45 9.24
C GLU A 533 18.15 -3.95 10.39
N ILE A 534 19.47 -4.03 10.23
CA ILE A 534 20.46 -3.49 11.17
C ILE A 534 20.26 -2.00 11.45
N TYR A 535 19.79 -1.22 10.46
CA TYR A 535 19.71 0.25 10.56
C TYR A 535 18.53 0.73 11.43
N ASP A 536 17.57 -0.14 11.73
CA ASP A 536 16.51 0.18 12.71
C ASP A 536 17.07 0.32 14.14
N ARG A 537 18.29 -0.18 14.38
CA ARG A 537 19.01 -0.03 15.65
C ARG A 537 19.76 1.30 15.76
N ALA A 538 19.82 2.09 14.70
CA ALA A 538 20.43 3.42 14.74
C ALA A 538 19.50 4.43 15.44
N PRO A 539 20.05 5.54 16.00
CA PRO A 539 19.23 6.64 16.49
C PRO A 539 18.26 7.13 15.40
N ASN A 540 17.00 7.37 15.76
CA ASN A 540 15.93 7.70 14.80
C ASN A 540 15.68 6.63 13.73
N LYS A 541 16.06 5.36 13.98
CA LYS A 541 15.86 4.21 13.09
C LYS A 541 16.42 4.41 11.68
N ASN A 542 17.46 5.24 11.55
CA ASN A 542 18.13 5.47 10.28
C ASN A 542 19.60 5.82 10.47
N LEU A 543 20.42 5.51 9.47
CA LEU A 543 21.84 5.82 9.45
C LEU A 543 22.19 6.68 8.25
N MET A 544 22.71 7.87 8.50
CA MET A 544 23.22 8.76 7.47
C MET A 544 24.53 8.24 6.90
N CYS A 545 24.67 8.29 5.58
CA CYS A 545 25.83 7.79 4.86
C CYS A 545 26.24 8.79 3.76
N ARG A 546 27.53 8.83 3.43
CA ARG A 546 28.08 9.59 2.30
C ARG A 546 28.59 8.63 1.24
N ILE A 547 28.16 8.81 0.00
CA ILE A 547 28.64 8.01 -1.13
C ILE A 547 30.06 8.44 -1.45
N TYR A 548 31.00 7.50 -1.49
CA TYR A 548 32.40 7.81 -1.77
C TYR A 548 32.91 7.18 -3.06
N PHE A 549 32.28 6.08 -3.52
CA PHE A 549 32.68 5.39 -4.73
C PHE A 549 31.49 4.73 -5.42
N VAL A 550 31.51 4.70 -6.76
CA VAL A 550 30.47 4.09 -7.58
C VAL A 550 31.10 3.39 -8.78
N GLU A 551 30.70 2.15 -9.03
CA GLU A 551 31.14 1.34 -10.18
C GLU A 551 29.99 0.56 -10.79
N GLU A 552 30.09 0.24 -12.09
CA GLU A 552 29.10 -0.59 -12.78
C GLU A 552 29.44 -2.07 -12.57
N ASP A 553 28.46 -2.85 -12.13
CA ASP A 553 28.56 -4.30 -12.07
C ASP A 553 28.28 -4.89 -13.45
N GLN A 554 29.35 -5.38 -14.09
CA GLN A 554 29.29 -5.95 -15.44
C GLN A 554 28.31 -7.11 -15.59
N SER A 555 27.98 -7.82 -14.50
CA SER A 555 27.08 -8.97 -14.52
C SER A 555 25.60 -8.59 -14.59
N THR A 556 25.22 -7.48 -13.92
CA THR A 556 23.81 -7.06 -13.78
C THR A 556 23.48 -5.79 -14.57
N LYS A 557 24.50 -5.04 -15.01
CA LYS A 557 24.36 -3.68 -15.56
C LYS A 557 23.73 -2.68 -14.57
N GLU A 558 23.80 -3.00 -13.28
CA GLU A 558 23.45 -2.10 -12.20
C GLU A 558 24.71 -1.49 -11.57
N TRP A 559 24.55 -0.50 -10.70
CA TRP A 559 25.64 0.24 -10.10
C TRP A 559 25.84 -0.15 -8.64
N LEU A 560 27.06 -0.50 -8.27
CA LEU A 560 27.47 -0.68 -6.88
C LEU A 560 27.89 0.68 -6.33
N CYS A 561 27.15 1.14 -5.33
CA CYS A 561 27.37 2.43 -4.67
C CYS A 561 27.92 2.18 -3.26
N SER A 562 29.21 2.40 -3.07
CA SER A 562 29.88 2.28 -1.79
C SER A 562 29.80 3.59 -1.00
N MET A 563 29.44 3.48 0.27
CA MET A 563 29.20 4.61 1.16
C MET A 563 29.87 4.41 2.51
N SER A 564 30.31 5.51 3.12
CA SER A 564 30.79 5.56 4.50
C SER A 564 29.66 6.08 5.38
N TYR A 565 29.54 5.52 6.58
CA TYR A 565 28.57 5.98 7.57
C TYR A 565 29.01 7.33 8.13
N PHE A 566 28.14 8.33 8.14
CA PHE A 566 28.46 9.70 8.54
C PHE A 566 28.00 9.95 9.98
N GLY A 567 28.95 10.10 10.91
CA GLY A 567 28.66 10.26 12.34
C GLY A 567 28.06 9.00 12.95
N VAL A 568 28.77 7.88 12.95
CA VAL A 568 28.31 6.63 13.58
C VAL A 568 28.36 6.76 15.10
N THR A 569 27.24 6.53 15.78
CA THR A 569 27.22 6.53 17.25
C THR A 569 27.83 5.26 17.82
N GLU A 570 28.38 5.36 19.03
CA GLU A 570 29.00 4.21 19.72
C GLU A 570 28.00 3.07 19.91
N SER A 571 26.76 3.40 20.26
CA SER A 571 25.64 2.46 20.42
C SER A 571 25.40 1.63 19.16
N PHE A 572 25.30 2.29 18.00
CA PHE A 572 25.09 1.62 16.73
C PHE A 572 26.32 0.81 16.31
N LEU A 573 27.53 1.32 16.54
CA LEU A 573 28.76 0.61 16.21
C LEU A 573 28.86 -0.74 16.96
N LYS A 574 28.51 -0.77 18.25
CA LYS A 574 28.43 -2.01 19.04
C LYS A 574 27.43 -3.00 18.44
N GLU A 575 26.26 -2.50 18.05
CA GLU A 575 25.22 -3.28 17.40
C GLU A 575 25.67 -3.85 16.05
N ALA A 576 26.34 -3.04 15.23
CA ALA A 576 26.86 -3.47 13.95
C ALA A 576 27.94 -4.54 14.09
N ARG A 577 28.87 -4.38 15.04
CA ARG A 577 29.89 -5.40 15.35
C ARG A 577 29.27 -6.72 15.76
N ARG A 578 28.26 -6.69 16.64
CA ARG A 578 27.54 -7.89 17.06
C ARG A 578 26.87 -8.57 15.88
N TRP A 579 26.10 -7.82 15.10
CA TRP A 579 25.37 -8.33 13.94
C TRP A 579 26.29 -8.93 12.87
N ILE A 580 27.40 -8.26 12.54
CA ILE A 580 28.40 -8.74 11.57
C ILE A 580 28.99 -10.09 12.02
N ARG A 581 29.28 -10.26 13.32
CA ARG A 581 29.79 -11.51 13.89
C ARG A 581 28.75 -12.63 13.85
N GLU A 582 27.50 -12.33 14.18
CA GLU A 582 26.38 -13.28 14.14
C GLU A 582 26.19 -13.82 12.72
N VAL A 583 26.08 -12.93 11.72
CA VAL A 583 25.92 -13.34 10.31
C VAL A 583 27.10 -14.15 9.81
N TYR A 584 28.32 -13.83 10.24
CA TYR A 584 29.51 -14.59 9.88
C TYR A 584 29.48 -16.01 10.48
N ALA A 585 29.08 -16.15 11.75
CA ALA A 585 28.93 -17.44 12.40
C ALA A 585 27.86 -18.31 11.71
N ASP A 586 26.73 -17.71 11.34
CA ASP A 586 25.62 -18.40 10.65
C ASP A 586 25.97 -18.89 9.25
N LYS A 587 26.88 -18.20 8.54
CA LYS A 587 27.36 -18.65 7.25
C LYS A 587 28.27 -19.86 7.36
N LYS A 588 29.20 -19.83 8.33
CA LYS A 588 30.10 -20.96 8.57
C LYS A 588 29.35 -22.23 8.96
N SER A 589 28.37 -22.12 9.85
CA SER A 589 27.58 -23.30 10.27
C SER A 589 26.81 -23.95 9.12
N LYS A 590 26.37 -23.17 8.12
CA LYS A 590 25.70 -23.67 6.90
C LYS A 590 26.64 -24.24 5.85
N GLU A 591 27.92 -23.89 5.88
CA GLU A 591 28.94 -24.49 4.99
C GLU A 591 29.47 -25.83 5.54
N ASP A 592 29.38 -26.02 6.86
CA ASP A 592 29.78 -27.25 7.56
C ASP A 592 28.66 -28.32 7.64
N THR A 593 27.48 -28.06 7.07
CA THR A 593 26.35 -29.01 6.93
C THR A 593 26.07 -29.32 5.47
#